data_AF-A0A0J6SLE0-F1
#
_entry.id   AF-A0A0J6SLE0-F1
#
_cell.length_a   1.000
_cell.length_b   1.000
_cell.length_c   1.000
_cell.angle_alpha   90.00
_cell.angle_beta   90.00
_cell.angle_gamma   90.00
#
_symmetry.space_group_name_H-M   'P 1'
#
loop_
_entity.id
_entity.type
_entity.pdbx_description
1 polymer ?
#
loop_
_entity_poly.entity_id
_entity_poly.type
_entity_poly.pdbx_seq_one_letter_code
_entity_poly.pdbx_strand_id
1 'polypeptide(L)' 'MHRYFFDLDAGTWDARDAIGVVLTDAGAAHAEAVQALRSCALDPARAAGAILAMNVRDETGRTVFRVSLTAA' A
#
# COMPACT_ATOMS: atom_id res chain seq x y z
N MET A 1 19.44 -1.39 -2.01
CA MET A 1 18.20 -0.82 -2.59
C MET A 1 17.44 -1.95 -3.23
N HIS A 2 16.13 -2.02 -3.02
CA HIS A 2 15.25 -3.08 -3.49
C HIS A 2 13.98 -2.44 -4.06
N ARG A 3 13.41 -3.03 -5.11
CA ARG A 3 12.12 -2.62 -5.63
C ARG A 3 10.99 -3.26 -4.83
N TYR A 4 10.06 -2.42 -4.37
CA TYR A 4 8.85 -2.83 -3.69
C TYR A 4 7.62 -2.46 -4.52
N PHE A 5 6.59 -3.29 -4.48
CA PHE A 5 5.33 -3.08 -5.19
C PHE A 5 4.22 -2.86 -4.17
N PHE A 6 3.32 -1.91 -4.44
CA PHE A 6 2.33 -1.41 -3.50
C PHE A 6 0.92 -1.70 -4.00
N ASP A 7 0.38 -2.87 -3.64
CA ASP A 7 -0.96 -3.25 -4.07
C ASP A 7 -1.99 -2.67 -3.09
N LEU A 8 -2.82 -1.75 -3.57
CA LEU A 8 -3.89 -1.15 -2.78
C LEU A 8 -5.11 -2.06 -2.76
N ASP A 9 -5.61 -2.31 -1.55
CA ASP A 9 -6.82 -3.05 -1.26
C ASP A 9 -7.79 -2.11 -0.54
N ALA A 10 -8.86 -1.74 -1.23
CA ALA A 10 -9.91 -0.85 -0.75
C ALA A 10 -11.30 -1.52 -0.93
N GLY A 11 -11.45 -2.74 -0.42
CA GLY A 11 -12.70 -3.48 -0.49
C GLY A 11 -12.93 -4.10 -1.86
N THR A 12 -13.87 -3.55 -2.64
CA THR A 12 -14.12 -4.04 -4.02
C THR A 12 -13.10 -3.54 -5.02
N TRP A 13 -12.25 -2.59 -4.64
CA TRP A 13 -11.18 -2.07 -5.47
C TRP A 13 -9.85 -2.69 -5.06
N ASP A 14 -9.36 -3.58 -5.92
CA ASP A 14 -7.98 -4.10 -5.88
C ASP A 14 -7.18 -3.40 -6.99
N ALA A 15 -6.15 -2.64 -6.62
CA ALA A 15 -5.25 -1.98 -7.54
C ALA A 15 -3.83 -2.52 -7.35
N ARG A 16 -3.44 -3.44 -8.24
CA ARG A 16 -2.12 -4.07 -8.22
C ARG A 16 -1.07 -3.19 -8.88
N ASP A 17 0.05 -2.98 -8.19
CA ASP A 17 1.17 -2.20 -8.71
C ASP A 17 2.10 -3.11 -9.55
N ALA A 18 2.30 -2.71 -10.80
CA ALA A 18 3.17 -3.40 -11.77
C ALA A 18 4.53 -2.71 -11.96
N ILE A 19 4.69 -1.47 -11.47
CA ILE A 19 5.89 -0.66 -11.68
C ILE A 19 6.82 -0.79 -10.47
N GLY A 20 6.27 -0.62 -9.26
CA GLY A 20 7.03 -0.62 -8.02
C GLY A 20 7.99 0.57 -7.88
N VAL A 21 8.48 0.77 -6.66
CA VAL A 21 9.40 1.85 -6.27
C VAL A 21 10.67 1.27 -5.70
N VAL A 22 11.83 1.80 -6.09
CA VAL A 22 13.14 1.39 -5.56
C VAL A 22 13.42 2.15 -4.26
N LEU A 23 13.51 1.43 -3.15
CA LEU A 23 13.71 1.99 -1.81
C LEU A 23 14.92 1.34 -1.12
N THR A 24 15.40 1.97 -0.05
CA THR A 24 16.60 1.50 0.66
C THR A 24 16.37 0.17 1.36
N ASP A 25 15.24 0.04 2.06
CA ASP A 25 14.90 -1.07 2.95
C ASP A 25 13.37 -1.17 3.18
N ALA A 26 12.96 -2.19 3.94
CA ALA A 26 11.56 -2.44 4.26
C ALA A 26 10.92 -1.35 5.16
N GLY A 27 11.71 -0.64 5.96
CA GLY A 27 11.23 0.48 6.79
C GLY A 27 10.85 1.68 5.93
N ALA A 28 11.67 2.01 4.92
CA ALA A 28 11.33 3.01 3.91
C ALA A 28 10.06 2.62 3.13
N ALA A 29 9.94 1.34 2.74
CA ALA A 29 8.73 0.83 2.09
C ALA A 29 7.49 0.92 2.99
N HIS A 30 7.63 0.67 4.29
CA HIS A 30 6.54 0.83 5.23
C HIS A 30 6.09 2.29 5.36
N ALA A 31 7.04 3.24 5.46
CA ALA A 31 6.73 4.67 5.52
C ALA A 31 5.99 5.16 4.26
N GLU A 32 6.44 4.71 3.07
CA GLU A 32 5.78 4.99 1.79
C GLU A 32 4.34 4.45 1.77
N ALA A 33 4.15 3.17 2.16
CA ALA A 33 2.83 2.56 2.19
C ALA A 33 1.85 3.30 3.12
N VAL A 34 2.32 3.71 4.31
CA VAL A 34 1.50 4.51 5.24
C VAL A 34 1.13 5.86 4.64
N GLN A 35 2.08 6.55 4.00
CA GLN A 35 1.84 7.85 3.37
C GLN A 35 0.80 7.72 2.25
N ALA A 36 0.93 6.70 1.41
CA ALA A 36 0.05 6.47 0.27
C ALA A 36 -1.38 6.10 0.73
N LEU A 37 -1.51 5.28 1.78
CA LEU A 37 -2.81 5.00 2.39
C LEU A 37 -3.47 6.25 2.97
N ARG A 38 -2.71 7.12 3.66
CA ARG A 38 -3.23 8.39 4.17
C ARG A 38 -3.71 9.30 3.04
N SER A 39 -2.97 9.33 1.93
CA SER A 39 -3.36 10.10 0.74
C SER A 39 -4.65 9.54 0.12
N CYS A 40 -4.81 8.22 0.06
CA CYS A 40 -6.05 7.59 -0.40
C CYS A 40 -7.24 7.86 0.54
N ALA A 41 -7.00 7.96 1.85
CA ALA A 41 -8.04 8.27 2.83
C ALA A 41 -8.60 9.71 2.70
N LEU A 42 -7.85 10.62 2.06
CA LEU A 42 -8.32 11.97 1.75
C LEU A 42 -9.32 12.01 0.59
N ASP A 43 -9.39 10.95 -0.22
CA ASP A 43 -10.36 10.81 -1.30
C ASP A 43 -11.64 10.14 -0.76
N PRO A 44 -12.76 10.86 -0.61
CA PRO A 44 -13.99 10.32 -0.03
C PRO A 44 -14.56 9.16 -0.85
N ALA A 45 -14.31 9.12 -2.16
CA ALA A 45 -14.76 8.03 -3.02
C ALA A 45 -14.02 6.71 -2.70
N ARG A 46 -12.79 6.81 -2.18
CA ARG A 46 -11.96 5.66 -1.77
C ARG A 46 -12.14 5.30 -0.30
N ALA A 47 -12.44 6.28 0.54
CA ALA A 47 -12.60 6.10 1.98
C ALA A 47 -14.02 5.66 2.40
N ALA A 48 -15.00 5.68 1.49
CA ALA A 48 -16.39 5.34 1.82
C ALA A 48 -16.56 3.85 2.17
N GLY A 49 -16.47 3.54 3.48
CA GLY A 49 -16.88 2.26 4.07
C GLY A 49 -15.89 1.09 3.91
N ALA A 50 -14.74 1.30 3.25
CA ALA A 50 -13.72 0.27 3.08
C ALA A 50 -12.57 0.42 4.08
N ILE A 51 -12.07 -0.71 4.59
CA ILE A 51 -10.76 -0.74 5.26
C ILE A 51 -9.70 -0.53 4.18
N LEU A 52 -9.00 0.60 4.23
CA LEU A 52 -7.89 0.88 3.32
C LEU A 52 -6.67 0.09 3.78
N ALA A 53 -6.18 -0.78 2.92
CA ALA A 53 -5.00 -1.58 3.17
C ALA A 53 -4.07 -1.64 1.96
N MET A 54 -2.81 -1.94 2.22
CA MET A 54 -1.76 -2.02 1.22
C MET A 54 -0.94 -3.27 1.46
N ASN A 55 -0.89 -4.17 0.48
CA ASN A 55 0.06 -5.27 0.47
C ASN A 55 1.35 -4.79 -0.18
N VAL A 56 2.47 -4.89 0.54
CA VAL A 56 3.78 -4.54 0.00
C VAL A 56 4.50 -5.83 -0.40
N ARG A 57 4.84 -5.96 -1.68
CA ARG A 57 5.58 -7.09 -2.22
C ARG A 57 7.03 -6.72 -2.52
N ASP A 58 7.92 -7.69 -2.41
CA ASP A 58 9.30 -7.58 -2.89
C ASP A 58 9.43 -7.96 -4.38
N GLU A 59 10.67 -7.94 -4.88
CA GLU A 59 11.05 -8.28 -6.26
C GLU A 59 10.71 -9.71 -6.68
N THR A 60 10.54 -10.61 -5.71
CA THR A 60 10.13 -12.00 -5.97
C THR A 60 8.62 -12.13 -6.13
N GLY A 61 7.88 -11.05 -5.89
CA GLY A 61 6.42 -11.02 -5.87
C GLY A 61 5.83 -11.52 -4.55
N ARG A 62 6.65 -11.76 -3.52
CA ARG A 62 6.17 -12.19 -2.20
C ARG A 62 5.75 -10.97 -1.38
N THR A 63 4.58 -11.05 -0.75
CA THR A 63 4.18 -10.05 0.25
C THR A 63 5.11 -10.12 1.45
N VAL A 64 5.82 -9.03 1.71
CA VAL A 64 6.72 -8.88 2.86
C VAL A 64 5.96 -8.38 4.09
N PHE A 65 5.01 -7.46 3.90
CA PHE A 65 4.12 -7.00 4.96
C PHE A 65 2.85 -6.37 4.39
N ARG A 66 1.86 -6.15 5.25
CA ARG A 66 0.60 -5.46 4.95
C ARG A 66 0.42 -4.31 5.94
N VAL A 67 -0.02 -3.16 5.43
CA VAL A 67 -0.38 -1.98 6.22
C VAL A 67 -1.87 -1.73 6.06
N SER A 68 -2.56 -1.31 7.12
CA SER A 68 -3.98 -0.94 7.06
C SER A 68 -4.26 0.31 7.89
N LEU A 69 -5.13 1.18 7.39
CA LEU A 69 -5.73 2.28 8.16
C LEU A 69 -7.09 1.85 8.66
N THR A 70 -7.25 1.82 9.98
CA THR A 70 -8.57 1.75 10.63
C THR A 70 -9.13 3.17 10.72
N ALA A 71 -10.39 3.36 10.32
CA ALA A 71 -11.11 4.60 10.63
C ALA A 71 -11.15 4.78 12.16
N ALA A 72 -10.71 5.96 12.63
CA ALA A 72 -10.75 6.32 14.04
C ALA A 72 -12.18 6.65 14.49
#